data_AF-A0A355WHG4-F1
#
_entry.id   AF-A0A355WHG4-F1
#
_cell.length_a   1.000
_cell.length_b   1.000
_cell.length_c   1.000
_cell.angle_alpha   90.00
_cell.angle_beta   90.00
_cell.angle_gamma   90.00
#
_symmetry.space_group_name_H-M   'P 1'
#
loop_
_entity.id
_entity.type
_entity.pdbx_description
1 polymer ?
#
loop_
_entity_poly.entity_id
_entity_poly.type
_entity_poly.pdbx_seq_one_letter_code
_entity_poly.pdbx_strand_id
1 'polypeptide(L)'
;GQEQVLTFTTNVDDIAVAGPDNPIRIERDPATGEPSPYVLIRRNLEALIDRKSFYRLIDLGAHHQLDGQQWFGLWSGGSFFPVIPSNELEG
;
A
#
# COMPACT_ATOMS: atom_id res chain seq x y z
N GLY A 1 11.70 4.78 3.35
CA GLY A 1 12.55 3.98 4.28
C GLY A 1 11.71 3.40 5.39
N GLN A 2 12.23 2.48 6.22
CA GLN A 2 11.43 1.72 7.21
C GLN A 2 10.65 2.60 8.21
N GLU A 3 11.23 3.73 8.60
CA GLU A 3 10.65 4.70 9.55
C GLU A 3 9.76 5.77 8.88
N GLN A 4 9.59 5.71 7.55
CA GLN A 4 8.72 6.69 6.87
C GLN A 4 7.29 6.59 7.40
N VAL A 5 6.54 7.69 7.32
CA VAL A 5 5.14 7.74 7.73
C VAL A 5 4.32 8.23 6.54
N LEU A 6 3.43 7.37 6.06
CA LEU A 6 2.52 7.68 4.96
C LEU A 6 1.18 8.14 5.54
N THR A 7 0.82 9.39 5.25
CA THR A 7 -0.45 9.98 5.65
C THR A 7 -1.32 10.20 4.42
N PHE A 8 -2.55 9.73 4.49
CA PHE A 8 -3.55 9.83 3.43
C PHE A 8 -4.62 10.84 3.85
N THR A 9 -5.06 11.66 2.89
CA THR A 9 -6.21 12.54 3.04
C THR A 9 -7.22 12.14 1.98
N THR A 10 -8.45 11.86 2.40
CA THR A 10 -9.55 11.53 1.49
C THR A 10 -10.14 12.78 0.85
N ASN A 11 -11.00 12.62 -0.16
CA ASN A 11 -11.72 13.72 -0.80
C ASN A 11 -12.78 14.40 0.10
N VAL A 12 -13.08 13.82 1.26
CA VAL A 12 -13.97 14.38 2.29
C VAL A 12 -13.18 14.80 3.54
N ASP A 13 -11.88 15.04 3.38
CA ASP A 13 -10.95 15.53 4.40
C ASP A 13 -10.74 14.61 5.63
N ASP A 14 -11.21 13.35 5.59
CA ASP A 14 -10.76 12.35 6.57
C ASP A 14 -9.25 12.09 6.38
N ILE A 15 -8.50 11.98 7.48
CA ILE A 15 -7.06 11.75 7.50
C ILE A 15 -6.76 10.39 8.14
N ALA A 16 -5.91 9.60 7.49
CA ALA A 16 -5.43 8.31 8.02
C ALA A 16 -3.91 8.20 7.90
N VAL A 17 -3.25 7.82 8.99
CA VAL A 17 -1.84 7.43 8.99
C VAL A 17 -1.77 5.94 8.76
N ALA A 18 -1.13 5.51 7.67
CA ALA A 18 -0.99 4.10 7.38
C ALA A 18 -0.13 3.40 8.43
N GLY A 19 -0.65 2.31 8.98
CA GLY A 19 -0.08 1.57 10.10
C GLY A 19 -0.90 0.32 10.40
N PRO A 20 -0.62 -0.40 11.51
CA PRO A 20 -1.35 -1.61 11.88
C PRO A 20 -2.87 -1.40 12.01
N ASP A 21 -3.28 -0.23 12.49
CA ASP A 21 -4.70 0.13 12.67
C ASP A 21 -5.37 0.64 11.39
N ASN A 22 -4.58 1.08 10.41
CA ASN A 22 -5.03 1.64 9.14
C ASN A 22 -4.19 1.03 8.00
N PRO A 23 -4.34 -0.28 7.72
CA PRO A 23 -3.46 -0.96 6.78
C PRO A 23 -3.67 -0.47 5.35
N ILE A 24 -2.60 -0.52 4.56
CA ILE A 24 -2.67 -0.46 3.10
C ILE A 24 -2.85 -1.89 2.58
N ARG A 25 -3.80 -2.08 1.67
CA ARG A 25 -4.12 -3.37 1.05
C ARG A 25 -4.14 -3.23 -0.47
N ILE A 26 -3.56 -4.18 -1.18
CA ILE A 26 -3.66 -4.27 -2.64
C ILE A 26 -4.60 -5.41 -2.99
N GLU A 27 -5.70 -5.09 -3.65
CA GLU A 27 -6.57 -6.08 -4.30
C GLU A 27 -6.18 -6.22 -5.76
N ARG A 28 -6.20 -7.42 -6.33
CA ARG A 28 -6.02 -7.59 -7.77
C ARG A 28 -7.33 -8.02 -8.39
N ASP A 29 -7.69 -7.37 -9.48
CA ASP A 29 -8.83 -7.81 -10.28
C ASP A 29 -8.57 -9.23 -10.82
N PRO A 30 -9.45 -10.22 -10.57
CA PRO A 30 -9.22 -11.61 -11.02
C PRO A 30 -9.24 -11.80 -12.54
N ALA A 31 -9.89 -10.91 -13.29
CA ALA A 31 -10.03 -10.99 -14.74
C ALA A 31 -8.92 -10.24 -15.47
N THR A 32 -8.51 -9.06 -14.98
CA THR A 32 -7.51 -8.22 -15.64
C THR A 32 -6.12 -8.29 -15.00
N GLY A 33 -6.05 -8.69 -13.72
CA GLY A 33 -4.83 -8.65 -12.92
C GLY A 33 -4.46 -7.25 -12.43
N GLU A 34 -5.25 -6.22 -12.73
CA GLU A 34 -4.95 -4.84 -12.36
C GLU A 34 -4.99 -4.64 -10.83
N PRO A 35 -4.01 -3.96 -10.23
CA PRO A 35 -3.99 -3.69 -8.79
C PRO A 35 -4.88 -2.50 -8.42
N SER A 36 -5.73 -2.71 -7.43
CA SER A 36 -6.55 -1.71 -6.75
C SER A 36 -6.04 -1.50 -5.31
N PRO A 37 -5.33 -0.39 -5.04
CA PRO A 37 -4.80 -0.06 -3.72
C PRO A 37 -5.85 0.60 -2.82
N TYR A 38 -5.95 0.16 -1.57
CA TYR A 38 -6.84 0.70 -0.55
C TYR A 38 -6.08 1.04 0.72
N VAL A 39 -6.56 2.03 1.46
CA VAL A 39 -6.14 2.32 2.84
C VAL A 39 -7.38 2.33 3.74
N LEU A 40 -7.30 1.64 4.88
CA LEU A 40 -8.35 1.72 5.89
C LEU A 40 -8.32 3.11 6.55
N ILE A 41 -9.45 3.80 6.56
CA ILE A 41 -9.59 5.14 7.14
C ILE A 41 -10.10 5.07 8.58
N ARG A 42 -11.13 4.25 8.80
CA ARG A 42 -11.75 3.96 10.11
C ARG A 42 -12.71 2.80 9.96
N ARG A 43 -12.91 1.98 11.01
CA ARG A 43 -14.03 1.00 11.15
C ARG A 43 -14.72 0.58 9.84
N ASN A 44 -14.13 -0.36 9.10
CA ASN A 44 -14.65 -0.93 7.84
C ASN A 44 -14.84 0.06 6.67
N LEU A 45 -14.36 1.30 6.78
CA LEU A 45 -14.30 2.27 5.69
C LEU A 45 -12.89 2.28 5.11
N GLU A 46 -12.74 1.70 3.92
CA GLU A 46 -11.54 1.82 3.10
C GLU A 46 -11.70 2.96 2.08
N ALA A 47 -10.60 3.65 1.79
CA ALA A 47 -10.52 4.58 0.67
C ALA A 47 -9.68 3.96 -0.45
N LEU A 48 -10.19 4.01 -1.67
CA LEU A 48 -9.41 3.68 -2.86
C LEU A 48 -8.34 4.75 -3.06
N ILE A 49 -7.09 4.33 -3.16
CA ILE A 49 -5.97 5.21 -3.49
C ILE A 49 -5.99 5.42 -5.00
N ASP A 50 -6.09 6.67 -5.43
CA ASP A 50 -6.12 6.98 -6.86
C ASP A 50 -4.81 6.59 -7.56
N ARG A 51 -4.86 6.38 -8.88
CA ARG A 51 -3.70 5.91 -9.66
C ARG A 51 -2.48 6.83 -9.56
N LYS A 52 -2.68 8.16 -9.53
CA LYS A 52 -1.58 9.13 -9.44
C LYS A 52 -0.88 9.02 -8.09
N SER A 53 -1.66 8.94 -7.01
CA SER A 53 -1.15 8.74 -5.66
C SER A 53 -0.45 7.40 -5.54
N PHE A 54 -1.01 6.34 -6.13
CA PHE A 54 -0.39 5.02 -6.15
C PHE A 54 0.99 5.02 -6.83
N TYR A 55 1.14 5.63 -8.02
CA TYR A 55 2.45 5.72 -8.66
C TYR A 55 3.49 6.44 -7.80
N ARG A 56 3.09 7.51 -7.09
CA ARG A 56 3.98 8.19 -6.14
C ARG A 56 4.38 7.31 -4.96
N LEU A 57 3.50 6.41 -4.53
CA LEU A 57 3.82 5.44 -3.48
C LEU A 57 4.85 4.42 -3.97
N ILE A 58 4.74 3.96 -5.23
CA ILE A 58 5.72 3.03 -5.82
C ILE A 58 7.14 3.61 -5.77
N ASP A 59 7.31 4.91 -6.02
CA ASP A 59 8.62 5.57 -5.91
C ASP A 59 9.21 5.53 -4.48
N LEU A 60 8.38 5.34 -3.45
CA LEU A 60 8.77 5.22 -2.04
C LEU A 60 8.92 3.77 -1.57
N GLY A 61 8.59 2.82 -2.45
CA GLY A 61 8.57 1.40 -2.13
C GLY A 61 9.97 0.82 -1.91
N ALA A 62 10.00 -0.30 -1.22
CA ALA A 62 11.23 -1.03 -0.94
C ALA A 62 10.99 -2.53 -1.04
N HIS A 63 12.07 -3.25 -1.37
CA HIS A 63 12.09 -4.70 -1.30
C HIS A 63 12.25 -5.16 0.16
N HIS A 64 11.43 -6.10 0.60
CA HIS A 64 11.52 -6.73 1.92
C HIS A 64 11.18 -8.23 1.87
N GLN A 65 11.81 -9.03 2.71
CA GLN A 65 11.53 -10.46 2.82
C GLN A 65 10.39 -10.68 3.81
N LEU A 66 9.31 -11.31 3.36
CA LEU A 66 8.12 -11.63 4.15
C LEU A 66 7.75 -13.09 3.91
N ASP A 67 7.61 -13.87 4.98
CA ASP A 67 7.25 -15.31 4.95
C ASP A 67 8.10 -16.15 3.98
N GLY A 68 9.39 -15.85 3.90
CA GLY A 68 10.35 -16.55 3.03
C GLY A 68 10.32 -16.13 1.56
N GLN A 69 9.46 -15.18 1.18
CA GLN A 69 9.36 -14.63 -0.18
C GLN A 69 9.80 -13.16 -0.22
N GLN A 70 10.42 -12.73 -1.32
CA GLN A 70 10.79 -11.33 -1.53
C GLN A 70 9.60 -10.55 -2.08
N TRP A 71 9.21 -9.48 -1.40
CA TRP A 71 8.09 -8.61 -1.76
C TRP A 71 8.58 -7.18 -2.00
N PHE A 72 7.98 -6.52 -2.99
CA PHE A 72 8.04 -5.08 -3.10
C PHE A 72 6.81 -4.50 -2.41
N GLY A 73 7.01 -3.48 -1.60
CA GLY A 73 5.92 -2.90 -0.81
C GLY A 73 6.28 -1.57 -0.17
N LEU A 74 5.38 -1.10 0.68
CA LEU A 74 5.47 0.20 1.33
C LEU A 74 5.79 0.01 2.80
N TRP A 75 6.74 0.77 3.31
CA TRP A 75 6.89 0.95 4.75
C TRP A 75 6.07 2.15 5.21
N SER A 76 5.39 2.03 6.35
CA SER A 76 4.86 3.16 7.09
C SER A 76 4.82 2.87 8.59
N GLY A 77 5.35 3.76 9.42
CA GLY A 77 5.32 3.62 10.88
C GLY A 77 5.94 2.31 11.38
N GLY A 78 7.00 1.83 10.73
CA GLY A 78 7.64 0.55 11.08
C GLY A 78 6.87 -0.70 10.65
N SER A 79 5.76 -0.56 9.93
CA SER A 79 4.98 -1.68 9.36
C SER A 79 5.19 -1.79 7.85
N PHE A 80 5.27 -3.01 7.34
CA PHE A 80 5.44 -3.29 5.90
C PHE A 80 4.11 -3.74 5.28
N PHE A 81 3.73 -3.11 4.18
CA PHE A 81 2.53 -3.41 3.40
C PHE A 81 2.95 -3.99 2.04
N PRO A 82 2.81 -5.31 1.82
CA PRO A 82 3.21 -5.94 0.57
C PRO A 82 2.31 -5.46 -0.59
N VAL A 83 2.94 -5.14 -1.73
CA VAL A 83 2.23 -4.70 -2.95
C VAL A 83 2.25 -5.78 -4.02
N ILE A 84 3.42 -6.33 -4.31
CA ILE A 84 3.65 -7.32 -5.36
C ILE A 84 4.86 -8.18 -5.01
N PRO A 85 4.87 -9.49 -5.34
CA PRO A 85 6.10 -10.27 -5.29
C PRO A 85 7.20 -9.59 -6.11
N SER A 86 8.42 -9.47 -5.58
CA SER A 86 9.47 -8.69 -6.25
C SER A 86 9.86 -9.23 -7.62
N ASN A 87 9.73 -10.53 -7.83
CA ASN A 87 9.96 -11.17 -9.12
C ASN A 87 8.88 -10.86 -10.18
N GLU A 88 7.74 -10.29 -9.78
CA GLU A 88 6.66 -9.86 -10.68
C GLU A 88 6.73 -8.34 -10.97
N LEU A 89 7.64 -7.59 -10.34
CA LEU A 89 7.71 -6.12 -10.51
C LEU A 89 8.37 -5.70 -11.84
N GLU A 90 9.29 -6.51 -12.36
CA GLU A 90 10.04 -6.23 -13.61
C GLU A 90 9.42 -6.91 -14.85
N GLY A 91 8.18 -7.40 -14.73
CA GLY A 91 7.45 -8.10 -15.79
C GLY A 91 6.77 -7.18 -16.80
#